data_AF-A0A4P7D2L8-F1
#
_entry.id   AF-A0A4P7D2L8-F1
#
_cell.length_a   1.000
_cell.length_b   1.000
_cell.length_c   1.000
_cell.angle_alpha   90.00
_cell.angle_beta   90.00
_cell.angle_gamma   90.00
#
_symmetry.space_group_name_H-M   'P 1'
#
loop_
_entity.id
_entity.type
_entity.pdbx_description
1 polymer ?
#
loop_
_entity_poly.entity_id
_entity_poly.type
_entity_poly.pdbx_seq_one_letter_code
_entity_poly.pdbx_strand_id
1 'polypeptide(L)'
;MRFETAERTMWELVQIHTGRVGYQRGVKSEGLSASPPVIDCSGWARVLLTQAMRAENEAAGRAVFGDGDVQALQAWSDRIIQEIEIRTGFILEGGEVTALSLPRCATIGLKAGEPAWANNHPRSRGITHIVQVVRRPEDDAPFVSESFGSSVSPGISLTPLAQWLALSQWHLRAGQLWAVDPFLLASKTQ
;
A
#
# COMPACT_ATOMS: atom_id res chain seq x y z
N MET A 1 -3.31 3.01 -18.69
CA MET A 1 -3.31 1.54 -18.82
C MET A 1 -4.09 0.98 -17.64
N ARG A 2 -4.99 0.01 -17.85
CA ARG A 2 -5.65 -0.70 -16.74
C ARG A 2 -4.93 -2.02 -16.54
N PHE A 3 -4.64 -2.37 -15.29
CA PHE A 3 -3.99 -3.62 -14.88
C PHE A 3 -5.04 -4.49 -14.21
N GLU A 4 -5.98 -5.01 -15.01
CA GLU A 4 -7.20 -5.65 -14.49
C GLU A 4 -6.90 -6.92 -13.68
N THR A 5 -5.89 -7.70 -14.08
CA THR A 5 -5.46 -8.88 -13.34
C THR A 5 -4.86 -8.45 -12.00
N ALA A 6 -3.98 -7.46 -12.01
CA ALA A 6 -3.39 -6.91 -10.79
C ALA A 6 -4.44 -6.34 -9.82
N GLU A 7 -5.40 -5.55 -10.31
CA GLU A 7 -6.50 -4.97 -9.52
C GLU A 7 -7.34 -6.10 -8.87
N ARG A 8 -7.68 -7.14 -9.64
CA ARG A 8 -8.44 -8.29 -9.14
C ARG A 8 -7.67 -9.11 -8.10
N THR A 9 -6.38 -9.37 -8.34
CA THR A 9 -5.54 -10.08 -7.38
C THR A 9 -5.44 -9.35 -6.04
N MET A 10 -5.27 -8.03 -6.05
CA MET A 10 -5.31 -7.25 -4.81
C MET A 10 -6.68 -7.36 -4.13
N TRP A 11 -7.77 -7.30 -4.89
CA TRP A 11 -9.11 -7.42 -4.33
C TRP A 11 -9.36 -8.78 -3.66
N GLU A 12 -8.98 -9.87 -4.31
CA GLU A 12 -9.10 -11.23 -3.76
C GLU A 12 -8.32 -11.37 -2.45
N LEU A 13 -7.09 -10.84 -2.40
CA LEU A 13 -6.27 -10.83 -1.18
C LEU A 13 -6.94 -10.05 -0.05
N VAL A 14 -7.47 -8.85 -0.31
CA VAL A 14 -8.15 -8.09 0.76
C VAL A 14 -9.40 -8.81 1.24
N GLN A 15 -10.16 -9.49 0.38
CA GLN A 15 -11.32 -10.28 0.78
C GLN A 15 -10.94 -11.48 1.66
N ILE A 16 -9.82 -12.14 1.36
CA ILE A 16 -9.35 -13.28 2.14
C ILE A 16 -8.91 -12.87 3.55
N HIS A 17 -8.23 -11.72 3.68
CA HIS A 17 -7.51 -11.38 4.91
C HIS A 17 -8.20 -10.33 5.80
N THR A 18 -9.08 -9.48 5.25
CA THR A 18 -9.78 -8.45 6.04
C THR A 18 -10.61 -9.11 7.16
N GLY A 19 -10.48 -8.59 8.38
CA GLY A 19 -11.20 -9.13 9.53
C GLY A 19 -10.62 -10.43 10.12
N ARG A 20 -9.58 -11.01 9.50
CA ARG A 20 -9.03 -12.33 9.89
C ARG A 20 -7.57 -12.29 10.35
N VAL A 21 -6.84 -11.23 10.02
CA VAL A 21 -5.40 -11.07 10.31
C VAL A 21 -5.20 -9.91 11.27
N GLY A 22 -4.43 -10.13 12.33
CA GLY A 22 -4.01 -9.11 13.29
C GLY A 22 -2.83 -8.26 12.81
N TYR A 23 -2.48 -7.23 13.56
CA TYR A 23 -1.32 -6.38 13.30
C TYR A 23 -0.16 -6.71 14.24
N GLN A 24 1.03 -6.95 13.70
CA GLN A 24 2.24 -7.05 14.50
C GLN A 24 3.41 -6.36 13.81
N ARG A 25 3.88 -5.26 14.40
CA ARG A 25 5.00 -4.46 13.88
C ARG A 25 6.22 -5.34 13.60
N GLY A 26 6.80 -5.21 12.41
CA GLY A 26 8.00 -5.91 11.98
C GLY A 26 7.74 -7.26 11.33
N VAL A 27 6.53 -7.81 11.46
CA VAL A 27 6.16 -9.09 10.83
C VAL A 27 5.71 -8.83 9.39
N LYS A 28 6.29 -9.57 8.43
CA LYS A 28 5.95 -9.46 7.00
C LYS A 28 5.09 -10.64 6.55
N SER A 29 5.22 -11.06 5.30
CA SER A 29 4.39 -12.09 4.67
C SER A 29 4.41 -13.42 5.41
N GLU A 30 5.51 -13.78 6.06
CA GLU A 30 5.64 -15.01 6.85
C GLU A 30 4.63 -15.09 8.02
N GLY A 31 4.17 -13.94 8.54
CA GLY A 31 3.17 -13.90 9.61
C GLY A 31 1.75 -14.27 9.17
N LEU A 32 1.46 -14.26 7.87
CA LEU A 32 0.15 -14.69 7.36
C LEU A 32 -0.09 -16.20 7.56
N SER A 33 0.97 -16.98 7.71
CA SER A 33 0.92 -18.42 8.00
C SER A 33 0.94 -18.76 9.50
N ALA A 34 1.05 -17.75 10.37
CA ALA A 34 1.05 -17.94 11.82
C ALA A 34 -0.36 -18.24 12.37
N SER A 35 -0.43 -18.69 13.63
CA SER A 35 -1.68 -18.89 14.35
C SER A 35 -1.61 -18.20 15.73
N PRO A 36 -2.31 -17.08 15.94
CA PRO A 36 -3.13 -16.34 14.97
C PRO A 36 -2.27 -15.62 13.89
N PRO A 37 -2.81 -15.38 12.68
CA PRO A 37 -2.08 -14.71 11.61
C PRO A 37 -1.94 -13.21 11.89
N VAL A 38 -0.74 -12.66 11.62
CA VAL A 38 -0.43 -11.24 11.86
C VAL A 38 0.46 -10.67 10.75
N ILE A 39 0.36 -9.37 10.48
CA ILE A 39 1.24 -8.67 9.53
C ILE A 39 1.32 -7.17 9.83
N ASP A 40 2.46 -6.53 9.59
CA ASP A 40 2.54 -5.06 9.67
C ASP A 40 2.08 -4.34 8.40
N CYS A 41 1.94 -3.01 8.48
CA CYS A 41 1.44 -2.17 7.40
C CYS A 41 2.26 -2.29 6.10
N SER A 42 3.58 -2.22 6.21
CA SER A 42 4.50 -2.34 5.06
C SER A 42 4.54 -3.76 4.50
N GLY A 43 4.43 -4.79 5.34
CA GLY A 43 4.29 -6.17 4.91
C GLY A 43 3.02 -6.37 4.12
N TRP A 44 1.90 -5.79 4.57
CA TRP A 44 0.63 -5.88 3.86
C TRP A 44 0.65 -5.19 2.49
N ALA A 45 1.13 -3.94 2.43
CA ALA A 45 1.30 -3.22 1.17
C ALA A 45 2.21 -4.00 0.19
N ARG A 46 3.32 -4.56 0.69
CA ARG A 46 4.22 -5.42 -0.11
C ARG A 46 3.50 -6.64 -0.67
N VAL A 47 2.73 -7.36 0.15
CA VAL A 47 1.98 -8.56 -0.30
C VAL A 47 1.04 -8.18 -1.44
N LEU A 48 0.22 -7.14 -1.26
CA LEU A 48 -0.73 -6.70 -2.28
C LEU A 48 -0.01 -6.35 -3.59
N LEU A 49 1.00 -5.47 -3.54
CA LEU A 49 1.67 -4.99 -4.74
C LEU A 49 2.48 -6.06 -5.46
N THR A 50 3.25 -6.88 -4.73
CA THR A 50 4.12 -7.87 -5.36
C THR A 50 3.33 -9.02 -5.98
N GLN A 51 2.21 -9.43 -5.37
CA GLN A 51 1.32 -10.44 -5.97
C GLN A 51 0.60 -9.88 -7.19
N ALA A 52 0.14 -8.63 -7.13
CA ALA A 52 -0.50 -7.96 -8.26
C ALA A 52 0.43 -7.83 -9.48
N MET A 53 1.68 -7.37 -9.28
CA MET A 53 2.68 -7.26 -10.35
C MET A 53 3.02 -8.63 -10.97
N ARG A 54 3.14 -9.68 -10.15
CA ARG A 54 3.41 -11.04 -10.63
C ARG A 54 2.25 -11.61 -11.43
N ALA A 55 1.03 -11.45 -10.94
CA ALA A 55 -0.16 -11.91 -11.64
C ALA A 55 -0.33 -11.20 -13.00
N GLU A 56 -0.01 -9.91 -13.07
CA GLU A 56 -0.02 -9.17 -14.33
C GLU A 56 1.06 -9.64 -15.31
N ASN A 57 2.28 -9.90 -14.83
CA ASN A 57 3.35 -10.47 -15.66
C ASN A 57 2.95 -11.85 -16.21
N GLU A 58 2.35 -12.69 -15.37
CA GLU A 58 1.86 -14.02 -15.76
C GLU A 58 0.77 -13.93 -16.83
N ALA A 59 -0.24 -13.08 -16.61
CA ALA A 59 -1.31 -12.85 -17.57
C ALA A 59 -0.81 -12.27 -18.90
N ALA A 60 0.22 -11.42 -18.86
CA ALA A 60 0.84 -10.84 -20.06
C ALA A 60 1.80 -11.80 -20.78
N GLY A 61 2.19 -12.93 -20.16
CA GLY A 61 3.21 -13.85 -20.68
C GLY A 61 4.61 -13.23 -20.82
N ARG A 62 4.86 -12.10 -20.15
CA ARG A 62 6.13 -11.34 -20.20
C ARG A 62 6.32 -10.49 -18.94
N ALA A 63 7.55 -10.05 -18.69
CA ALA A 63 7.82 -9.07 -17.64
C ALA A 63 7.28 -7.68 -18.03
N VAL A 64 6.12 -7.32 -17.49
CA VAL A 64 5.56 -5.95 -17.51
C VAL A 64 6.23 -5.13 -16.41
N PHE A 65 6.36 -5.72 -15.21
CA PHE A 65 7.14 -5.22 -14.09
C PHE A 65 8.44 -6.01 -13.98
N GLY A 66 9.58 -5.34 -13.84
CA GLY A 66 10.87 -6.01 -13.69
C GLY A 66 11.08 -6.57 -12.29
N ASP A 67 11.98 -7.55 -12.15
CA ASP A 67 12.34 -8.11 -10.83
C ASP A 67 12.86 -7.04 -9.88
N GLY A 68 13.61 -6.06 -10.40
CA GLY A 68 14.10 -4.92 -9.63
C GLY A 68 12.97 -4.03 -9.08
N ASP A 69 11.82 -3.97 -9.75
CA ASP A 69 10.65 -3.22 -9.26
C ASP A 69 9.96 -3.98 -8.13
N VAL A 70 9.79 -5.29 -8.28
CA VAL A 70 9.25 -6.17 -7.23
C VAL A 70 10.17 -6.17 -6.00
N GLN A 71 11.49 -6.19 -6.20
CA GLN A 71 12.48 -6.14 -5.10
C GLN A 71 12.47 -4.80 -4.36
N ALA A 72 12.23 -3.69 -5.05
CA ALA A 72 12.18 -2.36 -4.43
C ALA A 72 11.07 -2.23 -3.38
N LEU A 73 10.02 -3.05 -3.48
CA LEU A 73 8.92 -3.09 -2.52
C LEU A 73 9.26 -3.88 -1.23
N GLN A 74 10.44 -4.51 -1.16
CA GLN A 74 10.90 -5.25 0.02
C GLN A 74 11.52 -4.31 1.07
N ALA A 75 10.76 -3.32 1.52
CA ALA A 75 11.26 -2.29 2.42
C ALA A 75 10.22 -1.87 3.50
N TRP A 76 10.60 -0.90 4.32
CA TRP A 76 9.68 -0.25 5.27
C TRP A 76 8.81 0.79 4.57
N SER A 77 7.74 1.23 5.24
CA SER A 77 6.72 2.15 4.72
C SER A 77 7.31 3.37 3.98
N ASP A 78 8.26 4.05 4.60
CA ASP A 78 8.91 5.25 4.03
C ASP A 78 9.72 4.91 2.78
N ARG A 79 10.48 3.81 2.82
CA ARG A 79 11.33 3.41 1.71
C ARG A 79 10.54 2.87 0.54
N ILE A 80 9.40 2.19 0.75
CA ILE A 80 8.49 1.78 -0.33
C ILE A 80 8.01 3.01 -1.11
N ILE A 81 7.53 4.04 -0.40
CA ILE A 81 7.07 5.29 -1.03
C ILE A 81 8.22 5.96 -1.78
N GLN A 82 9.40 6.06 -1.16
CA GLN A 82 10.58 6.66 -1.78
C GLN A 82 11.05 5.90 -3.04
N GLU A 83 11.08 4.57 -3.01
CA GLU A 83 11.48 3.77 -4.17
C GLU A 83 10.53 3.96 -5.35
N ILE A 84 9.21 3.93 -5.10
CA ILE A 84 8.22 4.16 -6.15
C ILE A 84 8.37 5.58 -6.71
N GLU A 85 8.48 6.60 -5.85
CA GLU A 85 8.70 7.99 -6.26
C GLU A 85 9.95 8.12 -7.14
N ILE A 86 11.11 7.66 -6.67
CA ILE A 86 12.39 7.77 -7.41
C ILE A 86 12.28 7.09 -8.77
N ARG A 87 11.63 5.93 -8.83
CA ARG A 87 11.54 5.15 -10.05
C ARG A 87 10.50 5.70 -11.03
N THR A 88 9.43 6.30 -10.54
CA THR A 88 8.32 6.75 -11.40
C THR A 88 8.35 8.26 -11.67
N GLY A 89 9.08 9.03 -10.86
CA GLY A 89 9.05 10.49 -10.86
C GLY A 89 7.72 11.07 -10.37
N PHE A 90 6.83 10.27 -9.78
CA PHE A 90 5.48 10.67 -9.41
C PHE A 90 5.27 10.61 -7.90
N ILE A 91 4.77 11.70 -7.33
CA ILE A 91 4.29 11.81 -5.95
C ILE A 91 3.25 12.93 -5.87
N LEU A 92 2.23 12.73 -5.03
CA LEU A 92 1.32 13.77 -4.56
C LEU A 92 1.56 13.98 -3.07
N GLU A 93 1.52 15.23 -2.60
CA GLU A 93 1.76 15.59 -1.21
C GLU A 93 0.59 16.37 -0.59
N GLY A 94 0.22 16.00 0.64
CA GLY A 94 -0.73 16.74 1.46
C GLY A 94 -2.05 17.02 0.75
N GLY A 95 -2.36 18.30 0.55
CA GLY A 95 -3.60 18.75 -0.10
C GLY A 95 -3.76 18.30 -1.56
N GLU A 96 -2.70 17.86 -2.23
CA GLU A 96 -2.76 17.29 -3.58
C GLU A 96 -3.43 15.92 -3.61
N VAL A 97 -3.51 15.22 -2.46
CA VAL A 97 -4.13 13.90 -2.35
C VAL A 97 -5.64 14.06 -2.18
N THR A 98 -6.37 13.93 -3.29
CA THR A 98 -7.83 14.02 -3.34
C THR A 98 -8.41 12.82 -4.07
N ALA A 99 -9.71 12.57 -3.92
CA ALA A 99 -10.37 11.49 -4.66
C ALA A 99 -10.27 11.64 -6.20
N LEU A 100 -10.03 12.85 -6.72
CA LEU A 100 -9.92 13.15 -8.15
C LEU A 100 -8.50 13.01 -8.68
N SER A 101 -7.50 13.37 -7.88
CA SER A 101 -6.08 13.36 -8.27
C SER A 101 -5.40 12.02 -7.98
N LEU A 102 -5.93 11.23 -7.04
CA LEU A 102 -5.32 9.98 -6.62
C LEU A 102 -5.24 8.96 -7.77
N PRO A 103 -4.07 8.33 -8.00
CA PRO A 103 -3.99 7.15 -8.86
C PRO A 103 -4.95 6.04 -8.43
N ARG A 104 -5.45 5.26 -9.39
CA ARG A 104 -6.45 4.19 -9.13
C ARG A 104 -6.02 3.20 -8.07
N CYS A 105 -4.73 2.84 -8.06
CA CYS A 105 -4.12 1.88 -7.16
C CYS A 105 -2.98 2.54 -6.37
N ALA A 106 -3.16 3.79 -5.95
CA ALA A 106 -2.13 4.53 -5.25
C ALA A 106 -1.69 3.83 -3.96
N THR A 107 -0.38 3.89 -3.68
CA THR A 107 0.17 3.57 -2.38
C THR A 107 0.38 4.87 -1.61
N ILE A 108 -0.06 4.92 -0.36
CA ILE A 108 -0.06 6.16 0.42
C ILE A 108 0.72 5.96 1.71
N GLY A 109 1.76 6.78 1.92
CA GLY A 109 2.51 6.88 3.16
C GLY A 109 1.98 7.99 4.06
N LEU A 110 1.98 7.76 5.37
CA LEU A 110 1.51 8.73 6.37
C LEU A 110 2.50 8.86 7.53
N LYS A 111 2.65 10.08 8.05
CA LYS A 111 3.19 10.30 9.39
C LYS A 111 2.09 10.08 10.44
N ALA A 112 1.81 8.81 10.73
CA ALA A 112 0.88 8.41 11.79
C ALA A 112 1.59 8.44 13.14
N GLY A 113 1.61 9.62 13.77
CA GLY A 113 2.21 9.86 15.08
C GLY A 113 3.74 9.87 15.11
N GLU A 114 4.28 9.94 16.33
CA GLU A 114 5.72 10.02 16.60
C GLU A 114 6.11 8.93 17.62
N PRO A 115 6.15 7.66 17.20
CA PRO A 115 6.47 6.59 18.13
C PRO A 115 7.93 6.70 18.59
N ALA A 116 8.21 6.34 19.85
CA ALA A 116 9.53 6.53 20.46
C ALA A 116 10.70 5.91 19.66
N TRP A 117 10.44 4.83 18.92
CA TRP A 117 11.47 4.21 18.05
C TRP A 117 11.89 5.12 16.88
N ALA A 118 11.03 6.04 16.42
CA ALA A 118 11.31 6.93 15.30
C ALA A 118 12.42 7.94 15.61
N ASN A 119 12.66 8.23 16.90
CA ASN A 119 13.79 9.07 17.32
C ASN A 119 15.15 8.38 17.07
N ASN A 120 15.19 7.05 17.17
CA ASN A 120 16.42 6.26 16.97
C ASN A 120 16.54 5.73 15.54
N HIS A 121 15.42 5.64 14.82
CA HIS A 121 15.34 5.17 13.44
C HIS A 121 14.53 6.15 12.60
N PRO A 122 15.07 7.35 12.31
CA PRO A 122 14.36 8.36 11.55
C PRO A 122 14.05 7.82 10.15
N ARG A 123 12.82 8.05 9.72
CA ARG A 123 12.32 7.63 8.41
C ARG A 123 12.21 8.81 7.47
N SER A 124 12.33 8.56 6.18
CA SER A 124 12.13 9.60 5.16
C SER A 124 10.73 10.21 5.33
N ARG A 125 10.68 11.55 5.39
CA ARG A 125 9.46 12.34 5.61
C ARG A 125 8.68 11.98 6.90
N GLY A 126 9.30 11.23 7.81
CA GLY A 126 8.64 10.73 9.02
C GLY A 126 7.52 9.71 8.76
N ILE A 127 7.52 9.02 7.62
CA ILE A 127 6.46 8.07 7.27
C ILE A 127 6.50 6.84 8.20
N THR A 128 5.51 6.73 9.09
CA THR A 128 5.39 5.63 10.05
C THR A 128 4.37 4.57 9.64
N HIS A 129 3.46 4.91 8.71
CA HIS A 129 2.39 4.04 8.25
C HIS A 129 2.25 4.08 6.72
N ILE A 130 1.71 3.00 6.14
CA ILE A 130 1.48 2.89 4.70
C ILE A 130 0.18 2.13 4.44
N VAL A 131 -0.56 2.57 3.43
CA VAL A 131 -1.83 1.98 3.01
C VAL A 131 -1.84 1.80 1.50
N GLN A 132 -2.73 0.92 1.02
CA GLN A 132 -2.86 0.61 -0.40
C GLN A 132 -4.31 0.86 -0.86
N VAL A 133 -4.47 1.59 -1.96
CA VAL A 133 -5.77 1.75 -2.60
C VAL A 133 -6.04 0.54 -3.48
N VAL A 134 -7.22 -0.05 -3.31
CA VAL A 134 -7.71 -1.21 -4.06
C VAL A 134 -9.11 -0.91 -4.58
N ARG A 135 -9.55 -1.66 -5.60
CA ARG A 135 -10.85 -1.44 -6.22
C ARG A 135 -11.65 -2.73 -6.26
N ARG A 136 -12.93 -2.59 -5.96
CA ARG A 136 -13.88 -3.69 -6.04
C ARG A 136 -14.23 -3.98 -7.51
N PRO A 137 -14.01 -5.19 -8.03
CA PRO A 137 -14.24 -5.50 -9.44
C PRO A 137 -15.70 -5.31 -9.90
N GLU A 138 -16.68 -5.52 -9.02
CA GLU A 138 -18.10 -5.52 -9.39
C GLU A 138 -18.63 -4.13 -9.79
N ASP A 139 -18.16 -3.07 -9.13
CA ASP A 139 -18.67 -1.71 -9.31
C ASP A 139 -17.57 -0.64 -9.38
N ASP A 140 -16.31 -1.05 -9.48
CA ASP A 140 -15.15 -0.18 -9.52
C ASP A 140 -15.06 0.78 -8.31
N ALA A 141 -15.67 0.43 -7.17
CA ALA A 141 -15.63 1.27 -5.98
C ALA A 141 -14.23 1.24 -5.34
N PRO A 142 -13.63 2.41 -5.04
CA PRO A 142 -12.30 2.48 -4.43
C PRO A 142 -12.35 2.34 -2.91
N PHE A 143 -11.42 1.54 -2.38
CA PHE A 143 -11.22 1.32 -0.95
C PHE A 143 -9.74 1.51 -0.61
N VAL A 144 -9.48 1.84 0.65
CA VAL A 144 -8.15 1.79 1.24
C VAL A 144 -8.07 0.54 2.11
N SER A 145 -7.08 -0.30 1.82
CA SER A 145 -6.71 -1.42 2.66
C SER A 145 -5.44 -1.10 3.44
N GLU A 146 -5.45 -1.42 4.72
CA GLU A 146 -4.34 -1.16 5.63
C GLU A 146 -4.26 -2.22 6.73
N SER A 147 -3.06 -2.45 7.24
CA SER A 147 -2.84 -3.23 8.46
C SER A 147 -2.41 -2.32 9.59
N PHE A 148 -3.23 -2.18 10.62
CA PHE A 148 -3.00 -1.28 11.77
C PHE A 148 -3.66 -1.84 13.04
N GLY A 149 -3.23 -1.40 14.22
CA GLY A 149 -3.87 -1.74 15.49
C GLY A 149 -3.06 -2.69 16.36
N SER A 150 -3.65 -3.82 16.76
CA SER A 150 -3.07 -4.76 17.73
C SER A 150 -2.87 -6.16 17.13
N SER A 151 -2.15 -7.04 17.84
CA SER A 151 -1.95 -8.44 17.42
C SER A 151 -3.22 -9.28 17.46
N VAL A 152 -4.30 -8.76 18.05
CA VAL A 152 -5.63 -9.37 18.00
C VAL A 152 -6.36 -8.87 16.76
N SER A 153 -6.98 -9.79 16.02
CA SER A 153 -7.82 -9.46 14.87
C SER A 153 -9.00 -8.55 15.28
N PRO A 154 -9.37 -7.55 14.47
CA PRO A 154 -8.84 -7.26 13.12
C PRO A 154 -7.68 -6.26 13.14
N GLY A 155 -6.59 -6.62 12.45
CA GLY A 155 -5.49 -5.73 12.08
C GLY A 155 -5.61 -5.24 10.64
N ILE A 156 -6.01 -6.09 9.70
CA ILE A 156 -6.32 -5.67 8.33
C ILE A 156 -7.76 -5.17 8.24
N SER A 157 -7.90 -3.95 7.71
CA SER A 157 -9.18 -3.30 7.45
C SER A 157 -9.33 -2.89 5.98
N LEU A 158 -10.58 -2.62 5.59
CA LEU A 158 -10.95 -2.15 4.27
C LEU A 158 -11.97 -1.02 4.42
N THR A 159 -11.58 0.21 4.09
CA THR A 159 -12.39 1.42 4.30
C THR A 159 -12.69 2.08 2.95
N PRO A 160 -13.95 2.47 2.65
CA PRO A 160 -14.25 3.24 1.44
C PRO A 160 -13.34 4.47 1.31
N LEU A 161 -12.78 4.73 0.12
CA LEU A 161 -11.78 5.80 -0.07
C LEU A 161 -12.27 7.17 0.43
N ALA A 162 -13.53 7.52 0.14
CA ALA A 162 -14.11 8.78 0.58
C ALA A 162 -14.15 8.91 2.11
N GLN A 163 -14.51 7.82 2.80
CA GLN A 163 -14.51 7.76 4.26
C GLN A 163 -13.07 7.84 4.81
N TRP A 164 -12.13 7.12 4.20
CA TRP A 164 -10.73 7.14 4.61
C TRP A 164 -10.11 8.54 4.45
N LEU A 165 -10.35 9.22 3.32
CA LEU A 165 -9.89 10.60 3.11
C LEU A 165 -10.48 11.57 4.14
N ALA A 166 -11.75 11.38 4.52
CA ALA A 166 -12.39 12.18 5.57
C ALA A 166 -11.72 11.97 6.94
N LEU A 167 -11.39 10.72 7.30
CA LEU A 167 -10.65 10.39 8.53
C LEU A 167 -9.20 10.91 8.50
N SER A 168 -8.59 10.97 7.32
CA SER A 168 -7.21 11.44 7.10
C SER A 168 -7.08 12.96 6.92
N GLN A 169 -8.18 13.72 7.00
CA GLN A 169 -8.22 15.17 6.80
C GLN A 169 -7.16 15.97 7.60
N TRP A 170 -6.88 15.56 8.83
CA TRP A 170 -5.82 16.17 9.64
C TRP A 170 -4.44 16.04 8.98
N HIS A 171 -4.07 14.83 8.55
CA HIS A 171 -2.78 14.56 7.91
C HIS A 171 -2.66 15.29 6.57
N LEU A 172 -3.75 15.38 5.80
CA LEU A 172 -3.80 16.14 4.54
C LEU A 172 -3.48 17.61 4.76
N ARG A 173 -4.14 18.26 5.74
CA ARG A 173 -3.90 19.68 6.07
C ARG A 173 -2.50 19.93 6.64
N ALA A 174 -1.94 18.95 7.34
CA ALA A 174 -0.60 19.03 7.91
C ALA A 174 0.53 18.71 6.91
N GLY A 175 0.22 18.35 5.66
CA GLY A 175 1.23 17.92 4.68
C GLY A 175 1.92 16.60 5.07
N GLN A 176 1.22 15.72 5.79
CA GLN A 176 1.78 14.51 6.41
C GLN A 176 1.37 13.22 5.68
N LEU A 177 1.09 13.35 4.38
CA LEU A 177 0.54 12.29 3.56
C LEU A 177 1.13 12.39 2.16
N TRP A 178 1.63 11.27 1.65
CA TRP A 178 2.29 11.18 0.34
C TRP A 178 1.72 10.01 -0.44
N ALA A 179 1.22 10.26 -1.65
CA ALA A 179 0.68 9.22 -2.51
C ALA A 179 1.55 9.03 -3.76
N VAL A 180 1.82 7.78 -4.11
CA VAL A 180 2.60 7.39 -5.29
C VAL A 180 1.81 6.40 -6.14
N ASP A 181 2.19 6.25 -7.41
CA ASP A 181 1.59 5.27 -8.33
C ASP A 181 2.54 4.10 -8.60
N PRO A 182 2.40 2.95 -7.92
CA PRO A 182 3.26 1.80 -8.15
C PRO A 182 3.09 1.19 -9.55
N PHE A 183 1.96 1.43 -10.22
CA PHE A 183 1.69 0.85 -11.54
C PHE A 183 2.38 1.61 -12.68
N LEU A 184 2.89 2.82 -12.43
CA LEU A 184 3.77 3.51 -13.37
C LEU A 184 5.12 2.79 -13.56
N LEU A 185 5.50 1.88 -12.66
CA LEU A 185 6.72 1.06 -12.80
C LEU A 185 6.71 0.20 -14.08
N ALA A 186 5.53 -0.20 -14.56
CA ALA A 186 5.36 -0.94 -15.81
C ALA A 186 5.86 -0.15 -17.05
N SER A 187 5.93 1.18 -16.96
CA SER A 187 6.19 2.07 -18.09
C SER A 187 7.65 2.05 -18.58
N LYS A 188 8.52 1.23 -17.97
CA LYS A 188 9.96 1.18 -18.26
C LYS A 188 10.39 0.10 -19.24
N THR A 189 9.46 -0.72 -19.74
CA THR A 189 9.75 -1.65 -20.84
C THR A 189 9.42 -0.99 -22.18
N GLN A 190 10.29 -0.07 -22.62
CA GLN A 190 10.48 0.26 -24.03
C GLN A 190 11.94 -0.01 -24.40
#